data_AF-A0A136I231-F1
#
_entry.id   AF-A0A136I231-F1
#
_cell.length_a   1.000
_cell.length_b   1.000
_cell.length_c   1.000
_cell.angle_alpha   90.00
_cell.angle_beta   90.00
_cell.angle_gamma   90.00
#
_symmetry.space_group_name_H-M   'P 1'
#
loop_
_entity.id
_entity.type
_entity.pdbx_description
1 polymer ?
#
loop_
_entity_poly.entity_id
_entity_poly.type
_entity_poly.pdbx_seq_one_letter_code
_entity_poly.pdbx_strand_id
1 'polypeptide(L)'
;MFKEYKGKSITRKAFEITSKDQISIDYNPDTHTTDYGLKLDNKVIRFVAHEDVNIGDFVVYLNDKDIYHCNRQVFLDRNKYPAAQDVKPEAPKRSVEIQEMMRKMGCNDNFISSQSIIDRIEEVDYETIVLAGQQMMFCGIRMKGGFVVVGKPSVCIDPANWRDEIGQKVSFENAFQEIYKLEAYRTVCTTED
;
A
#
# COMPACT_ATOMS: atom_id res chain seq x y z
N MET A 1 -16.14 -6.29 2.85
CA MET A 1 -16.70 -4.96 2.49
C MET A 1 -15.92 -4.38 1.32
N PHE A 2 -16.53 -3.52 0.50
CA PHE A 2 -15.83 -2.84 -0.59
C PHE A 2 -14.84 -1.79 -0.06
N LYS A 3 -13.62 -1.74 -0.61
CA LYS A 3 -12.54 -0.80 -0.26
C LYS A 3 -12.12 0.03 -1.48
N GLU A 4 -11.36 1.10 -1.29
CA GLU A 4 -10.94 2.02 -2.37
C GLU A 4 -9.51 1.83 -2.86
N TYR A 5 -9.34 1.50 -4.13
CA TYR A 5 -8.12 1.12 -4.81
C TYR A 5 -7.61 2.26 -5.68
N LYS A 6 -6.37 2.73 -5.46
CA LYS A 6 -5.79 3.81 -6.28
C LYS A 6 -5.10 3.21 -7.51
N GLY A 7 -5.69 3.42 -8.69
CA GLY A 7 -5.02 3.19 -9.97
C GLY A 7 -4.21 4.42 -10.42
N LYS A 8 -3.47 4.28 -11.51
CA LYS A 8 -2.63 5.36 -12.07
C LYS A 8 -3.40 6.66 -12.36
N SER A 9 -4.66 6.56 -12.76
CA SER A 9 -5.48 7.71 -13.18
C SER A 9 -6.87 7.75 -12.54
N ILE A 10 -7.27 6.72 -11.80
CA ILE A 10 -8.61 6.62 -11.20
C ILE A 10 -8.58 5.89 -9.86
N THR A 11 -9.48 6.25 -8.96
CA THR A 11 -9.79 5.45 -7.76
C THR A 11 -10.93 4.50 -8.08
N ARG A 12 -10.79 3.21 -7.77
CA ARG A 12 -11.80 2.17 -7.97
C ARG A 12 -12.29 1.66 -6.64
N LYS A 13 -13.57 1.35 -6.51
CA LYS A 13 -14.08 0.66 -5.33
C LYS A 13 -14.12 -0.83 -5.62
N ALA A 14 -13.54 -1.70 -4.80
CA ALA A 14 -13.54 -3.15 -5.06
C ALA A 14 -13.63 -4.00 -3.79
N PHE A 15 -14.08 -5.23 -3.96
CA PHE A 15 -14.23 -6.25 -2.92
C PHE A 15 -13.39 -7.47 -3.30
N GLU A 16 -12.46 -7.87 -2.44
CA GLU A 16 -11.68 -9.10 -2.61
C GLU A 16 -12.50 -10.31 -2.18
N ILE A 17 -12.66 -11.29 -3.08
CA ILE A 17 -13.42 -12.51 -2.83
C ILE A 17 -12.59 -13.44 -1.95
N THR A 18 -13.17 -13.89 -0.85
CA THR A 18 -12.55 -14.81 0.10
C THR A 18 -13.33 -16.13 0.16
N SER A 19 -12.74 -17.14 0.80
CA SER A 19 -13.42 -18.42 1.04
C SER A 19 -14.67 -18.33 1.92
N LYS A 20 -14.88 -17.20 2.60
CA LYS A 20 -16.06 -16.95 3.44
C LYS A 20 -17.23 -16.36 2.67
N ASP A 21 -16.98 -15.84 1.47
CA ASP A 21 -17.96 -15.13 0.69
C ASP A 21 -18.82 -16.10 -0.12
N GLN A 22 -20.11 -15.78 -0.24
CA GLN A 22 -21.06 -16.58 -0.99
C GLN A 22 -21.28 -15.94 -2.37
N ILE A 23 -20.78 -16.61 -3.40
CA ILE A 23 -21.02 -16.27 -4.81
C ILE A 23 -22.16 -17.16 -5.34
N SER A 24 -23.19 -16.55 -5.91
CA SER A 24 -24.23 -17.24 -6.70
C SER A 24 -23.91 -17.12 -8.19
N ILE A 25 -24.18 -18.21 -8.92
CA ILE A 25 -24.00 -18.30 -10.37
C ILE A 25 -25.30 -18.87 -10.93
N ASP A 26 -26.01 -18.06 -11.71
CA ASP A 26 -27.30 -18.40 -12.28
C ASP A 26 -27.20 -18.37 -13.81
N TYR A 27 -27.19 -19.55 -14.44
CA TYR A 27 -27.17 -19.67 -15.90
C TYR A 27 -28.58 -19.64 -16.47
N ASN A 28 -28.85 -18.71 -17.39
CA ASN A 28 -30.09 -18.65 -18.14
C ASN A 28 -29.91 -19.38 -19.49
N PRO A 29 -30.58 -20.53 -19.68
CA PRO A 29 -30.47 -21.30 -20.91
C PRO A 29 -31.14 -20.63 -22.11
N ASP A 30 -32.13 -19.76 -21.91
CA ASP A 30 -32.88 -19.12 -23.00
C ASP A 30 -32.08 -17.97 -23.63
N THR A 31 -31.29 -17.25 -22.82
CA THR A 31 -30.45 -16.13 -23.27
C THR A 31 -28.98 -16.51 -23.40
N HIS A 32 -28.60 -17.71 -22.96
CA HIS A 32 -27.21 -18.16 -22.83
C HIS A 32 -26.33 -17.18 -22.03
N THR A 33 -26.91 -16.54 -21.01
CA THR A 33 -26.20 -15.59 -20.14
C THR A 33 -26.02 -16.19 -18.75
N THR A 34 -24.90 -15.85 -18.11
CA THR A 34 -24.64 -16.21 -16.71
C THR A 34 -24.70 -14.95 -15.86
N ASP A 35 -25.58 -14.95 -14.87
CA ASP A 35 -25.67 -13.89 -13.87
C ASP A 35 -24.84 -14.29 -12.64
N TYR A 36 -23.99 -13.38 -12.18
CA TYR A 36 -23.19 -13.56 -10.96
C TYR A 36 -23.70 -12.66 -9.85
N GLY A 37 -23.72 -13.19 -8.62
CA GLY A 37 -24.15 -12.45 -7.43
C GLY A 37 -23.20 -12.64 -6.26
N LEU A 38 -22.76 -11.55 -5.64
CA LEU A 38 -22.03 -11.56 -4.37
C LEU A 38 -23.03 -11.26 -3.25
N LYS A 39 -23.23 -12.21 -2.34
CA LYS A 39 -24.10 -12.01 -1.19
C LYS A 39 -23.34 -11.32 -0.06
N LEU A 40 -23.73 -10.09 0.26
CA LEU A 40 -23.23 -9.33 1.40
C LEU A 40 -24.39 -9.02 2.35
N ASP A 41 -24.30 -9.51 3.59
CA ASP A 41 -25.34 -9.39 4.60
C ASP A 41 -26.70 -9.86 4.05
N ASN A 42 -27.68 -8.95 3.96
CA ASN A 42 -29.03 -9.19 3.45
C ASN A 42 -29.24 -8.69 2.02
N LYS A 43 -28.17 -8.45 1.26
CA LYS A 43 -28.23 -7.95 -0.13
C LYS A 43 -27.41 -8.84 -1.06
N VAL A 44 -27.85 -8.94 -2.30
CA VAL A 44 -27.10 -9.57 -3.39
C VAL A 44 -26.65 -8.48 -4.34
N ILE A 45 -25.35 -8.36 -4.53
CA ILE A 45 -24.73 -7.45 -5.48
C ILE A 45 -24.50 -8.23 -6.77
N ARG A 46 -25.23 -7.87 -7.83
CA ARG A 46 -25.04 -8.50 -9.14
C ARG A 46 -23.84 -7.89 -9.86
N PHE A 47 -23.08 -8.72 -10.56
CA PHE A 47 -21.92 -8.29 -11.33
C PHE A 47 -21.75 -9.13 -12.59
N VAL A 48 -20.99 -8.60 -13.55
CA VAL A 48 -20.63 -9.28 -14.80
C VAL A 48 -19.27 -9.97 -14.63
N ALA A 49 -19.14 -11.22 -15.07
CA ALA A 49 -17.85 -11.88 -15.20
C ALA A 49 -17.65 -12.39 -16.63
N HIS A 50 -16.43 -12.23 -17.15
CA HIS A 50 -16.03 -12.70 -18.48
C HIS A 50 -15.08 -13.91 -18.40
N GLU A 51 -14.72 -14.31 -17.19
CA GLU A 51 -13.84 -15.42 -16.86
C GLU A 51 -14.31 -16.06 -15.54
N ASP A 52 -13.70 -17.17 -15.15
CA ASP A 52 -14.05 -17.85 -13.90
C ASP A 52 -13.77 -16.98 -12.67
N VAL A 53 -14.72 -16.97 -11.74
CA VAL A 53 -14.64 -16.20 -10.49
C VAL A 53 -13.92 -17.04 -9.44
N ASN A 54 -12.69 -16.65 -9.08
CA ASN A 54 -11.86 -17.39 -8.13
C ASN A 54 -11.72 -16.67 -6.79
N ILE A 55 -11.41 -17.45 -5.75
CA ILE A 55 -10.99 -16.89 -4.46
C ILE A 55 -9.72 -16.06 -4.67
N GLY A 56 -9.70 -14.83 -4.14
CA GLY A 56 -8.61 -13.87 -4.29
C GLY A 56 -8.80 -12.87 -5.44
N ASP A 57 -9.79 -13.09 -6.32
CA ASP A 57 -10.18 -12.12 -7.34
C ASP A 57 -10.99 -10.97 -6.73
N PHE A 58 -11.32 -9.98 -7.57
CA PHE A 58 -12.01 -8.77 -7.14
C PHE A 58 -13.35 -8.58 -7.85
N VAL A 59 -14.38 -8.19 -7.09
CA VAL A 59 -15.58 -7.55 -7.63
C VAL A 59 -15.35 -6.05 -7.58
N VAL A 60 -15.32 -5.41 -8.74
CA VAL A 60 -15.05 -3.98 -8.91
C VAL A 60 -16.38 -3.26 -9.09
N TYR A 61 -16.62 -2.24 -8.27
CA TYR A 61 -17.79 -1.37 -8.31
C TYR A 61 -17.37 -0.04 -8.95
N LEU A 62 -17.84 0.20 -10.18
CA LEU A 62 -17.69 1.48 -10.85
C LEU A 62 -18.88 2.40 -10.52
N ASN A 63 -20.10 1.86 -10.66
CA ASN A 63 -21.37 2.48 -10.29
C ASN A 63 -22.49 1.41 -10.21
N ASP A 64 -23.72 1.80 -9.87
CA ASP A 64 -24.85 0.86 -9.72
C ASP A 64 -25.21 0.03 -10.96
N LYS A 65 -24.75 0.45 -12.15
CA LYS A 65 -24.99 -0.26 -13.42
C LYS A 65 -23.76 -0.99 -13.96
N ASP A 66 -22.60 -0.76 -13.37
CA ASP A 66 -21.32 -1.26 -13.85
C ASP A 66 -20.51 -1.81 -12.67
N ILE A 67 -20.77 -3.09 -12.40
CA ILE A 67 -20.09 -3.88 -11.38
C ILE A 67 -19.59 -5.14 -12.09
N TYR A 68 -18.30 -5.41 -12.01
CA TYR A 68 -17.69 -6.48 -12.79
C TYR A 68 -16.61 -7.22 -12.00
N HIS A 69 -16.39 -8.48 -12.35
CA HIS A 69 -15.29 -9.29 -11.83
C HIS A 69 -14.00 -8.96 -12.57
N CYS A 70 -12.89 -8.96 -11.82
CA CYS A 70 -11.56 -8.78 -12.35
C CYS A 70 -10.61 -9.77 -11.67
N ASN A 71 -9.88 -10.55 -12.48
CA ASN A 71 -8.80 -11.40 -11.98
C ASN A 71 -7.82 -10.63 -11.09
N ARG A 72 -7.36 -11.27 -10.02
CA ARG A 72 -6.39 -10.74 -9.06
C ARG A 72 -5.19 -10.05 -9.70
N GLN A 73 -4.48 -10.72 -10.60
CA GLN A 73 -3.25 -10.20 -11.17
C GLN A 73 -3.52 -8.93 -11.96
N VAL A 74 -4.52 -8.97 -12.84
CA VAL A 74 -4.94 -7.82 -13.66
C VAL A 74 -5.35 -6.65 -12.78
N PHE A 75 -6.08 -6.93 -11.71
CA PHE A 75 -6.56 -5.90 -10.81
C PHE A 75 -5.42 -5.24 -10.05
N LEU A 76 -4.48 -6.01 -9.50
CA LEU A 76 -3.32 -5.50 -8.76
C LEU A 76 -2.32 -4.77 -9.67
N ASP A 77 -2.12 -5.22 -10.91
CA ASP A 77 -1.25 -4.52 -11.88
C ASP A 77 -1.77 -3.11 -12.21
N ARG A 78 -3.10 -2.95 -12.20
CA ARG A 78 -3.79 -1.69 -12.55
C ARG A 78 -4.11 -0.81 -11.36
N ASN A 79 -4.04 -1.35 -10.15
CA ASN A 79 -4.44 -0.70 -8.93
C ASN A 79 -3.41 -0.96 -7.84
N LYS A 80 -2.76 0.11 -7.37
CA LYS A 80 -2.00 0.07 -6.14
C LYS A 80 -3.04 -0.06 -5.00
N TYR A 81 -3.19 -1.26 -4.43
CA TYR A 81 -3.93 -1.47 -3.20
C TYR A 81 -3.36 -2.60 -2.34
N PRO A 82 -3.50 -2.53 -1.00
CA PRO A 82 -4.16 -1.48 -0.21
C PRO A 82 -3.66 -0.05 -0.33
N ALA A 83 -4.58 0.86 -0.66
CA ALA A 83 -4.61 2.21 -0.10
C ALA A 83 -4.64 1.95 1.39
N ALA A 84 -3.44 2.01 1.96
CA ALA A 84 -3.20 2.06 3.37
C ALA A 84 -3.75 3.39 3.88
N GLN A 85 -5.07 3.42 4.07
CA GLN A 85 -5.71 4.22 5.10
C GLN A 85 -6.34 3.13 5.96
N ASP A 86 -5.72 2.64 7.05
CA ASP A 86 -5.21 3.39 8.20
C ASP A 86 -4.01 2.72 8.91
N VAL A 87 -3.30 1.80 8.24
CA VAL A 87 -2.17 1.09 8.88
C VAL A 87 -0.88 1.86 8.59
N LYS A 88 -0.41 2.58 9.61
CA LYS A 88 0.92 3.20 9.60
C LYS A 88 1.99 2.13 9.32
N PRO A 89 3.06 2.46 8.57
CA PRO A 89 4.14 1.50 8.35
C PRO A 89 4.76 1.08 9.68
N GLU A 90 5.38 -0.10 9.71
CA GLU A 90 6.20 -0.49 10.84
C GLU A 90 7.52 0.30 10.82
N ALA A 91 8.07 0.56 12.02
CA ALA A 91 9.39 1.16 12.12
C ALA A 91 10.46 0.23 11.51
N PRO A 92 11.45 0.77 10.78
CA PRO A 92 12.57 -0.03 10.29
C PRO A 92 13.24 -0.83 11.40
N LYS A 93 13.54 -2.11 11.13
CA LYS A 93 14.15 -3.03 12.11
C LYS A 93 15.39 -2.44 12.76
N ARG A 94 16.29 -1.85 11.95
CA ARG A 94 17.49 -1.17 12.42
C ARG A 94 17.20 -0.10 13.46
N SER A 95 16.15 0.70 13.25
CA SER A 95 15.78 1.78 14.16
C SER A 95 15.22 1.24 15.49
N VAL A 96 14.49 0.12 15.45
CA VAL A 96 14.01 -0.59 16.64
C VAL A 96 15.18 -1.17 17.44
N GLU A 97 16.13 -1.84 16.76
CA GLU A 97 17.34 -2.39 17.37
C GLU A 97 18.17 -1.30 18.06
N ILE A 98 18.38 -0.15 17.41
CA ILE A 98 19.10 1.00 17.99
C ILE A 98 18.39 1.52 19.24
N GLN A 99 17.07 1.68 19.21
CA GLN A 99 16.32 2.12 20.41
C GLN A 99 16.38 1.11 21.55
N GLU A 100 16.41 -0.19 21.24
CA GLU A 100 16.65 -1.19 22.27
C GLU A 100 18.04 -1.07 22.89
N MET A 101 19.08 -0.81 22.08
CA MET A 101 20.42 -0.53 22.57
C MET A 101 20.45 0.73 23.46
N MET A 102 19.80 1.82 23.03
CA MET A 102 19.69 3.06 23.83
C MET A 102 19.08 2.79 25.20
N ARG A 103 17.96 2.05 25.25
CA ARG A 103 17.32 1.65 26.52
C ARG A 103 18.25 0.84 27.42
N LYS A 104 18.96 -0.15 26.86
CA LYS A 104 19.93 -0.97 27.61
C LYS A 104 21.09 -0.15 28.18
N MET A 105 21.45 0.95 27.51
CA MET A 105 22.52 1.85 27.94
C MET A 105 22.02 3.02 28.82
N GLY A 106 20.73 3.08 29.14
CA GLY A 106 20.15 4.16 29.96
C GLY A 106 19.98 5.49 29.23
N CYS A 107 20.07 5.52 27.91
CA CYS A 107 19.86 6.71 27.08
C CYS A 107 18.37 6.99 26.87
N ASN A 108 17.66 7.35 27.95
CA ASN A 108 16.19 7.42 27.96
C ASN A 108 15.62 8.83 27.72
N ASP A 109 16.44 9.88 27.82
CA ASP A 109 15.98 11.26 27.79
C ASP A 109 16.16 11.91 26.41
N ASN A 110 15.16 12.71 26.02
CA ASN A 110 15.16 13.62 24.87
C ASN A 110 15.74 13.07 23.54
N PHE A 111 15.15 11.98 23.04
CA PHE A 111 15.47 11.46 21.71
C PHE A 111 14.23 11.33 20.83
N ILE A 112 14.44 11.36 19.51
CA ILE A 112 13.39 11.12 18.53
C ILE A 112 13.18 9.61 18.41
N SER A 113 12.02 9.12 18.86
CA SER A 113 11.68 7.71 18.69
C SER A 113 11.18 7.43 17.27
N SER A 114 11.42 6.21 16.77
CA SER A 114 10.88 5.76 15.48
C SER A 114 9.37 5.89 15.48
N GLN A 115 8.73 5.50 16.60
CA GLN A 115 7.28 5.53 16.70
C GLN A 115 6.74 6.96 16.54
N SER A 116 7.41 7.96 17.11
CA SER A 116 7.01 9.36 16.93
C SER A 116 7.05 9.80 15.47
N ILE A 117 8.01 9.29 14.68
CA ILE A 117 8.09 9.56 13.23
C ILE A 117 6.95 8.85 12.51
N ILE A 118 6.79 7.54 12.74
CA ILE A 118 5.72 6.72 12.16
C ILE A 118 4.36 7.37 12.42
N ASP A 119 4.18 7.97 13.60
CA ASP A 119 2.92 8.60 13.98
C ASP A 119 2.57 9.86 13.19
N ARG A 120 3.56 10.46 12.53
CA ARG A 120 3.44 11.63 11.67
C ARG A 120 3.45 11.30 10.18
N ILE A 121 3.57 10.04 9.78
CA ILE A 121 3.45 9.64 8.38
C ILE A 121 1.97 9.62 8.00
N GLU A 122 1.63 10.28 6.89
CA GLU A 122 0.29 10.29 6.29
C GLU A 122 0.18 9.30 5.14
N GLU A 123 1.20 9.20 4.29
CA GLU A 123 1.20 8.37 3.10
C GLU A 123 2.62 7.92 2.77
N VAL A 124 2.75 6.71 2.23
CA VAL A 124 4.00 6.20 1.64
C VAL A 124 3.70 5.77 0.22
N ASP A 125 4.48 6.26 -0.74
CA ASP A 125 4.39 5.85 -2.14
C ASP A 125 5.76 5.42 -2.65
N TYR A 126 5.74 4.55 -3.65
CA TYR A 126 6.93 3.99 -4.28
C TYR A 126 6.85 4.16 -5.79
N GLU A 127 7.97 4.55 -6.37
CA GLU A 127 8.11 4.67 -7.81
C GLU A 127 9.40 4.03 -8.29
N THR A 128 9.27 3.17 -9.29
CA THR A 128 10.43 2.55 -9.96
C THR A 128 10.77 3.37 -11.19
N ILE A 129 12.04 3.78 -11.29
CA ILE A 129 12.56 4.49 -12.45
C ILE A 129 13.78 3.77 -13.01
N VAL A 130 14.07 4.01 -14.29
CA VAL A 130 15.29 3.53 -14.95
C VAL A 130 16.12 4.76 -15.32
N LEU A 131 17.30 4.90 -14.74
CA LEU A 131 18.24 5.97 -15.08
C LEU A 131 19.54 5.35 -15.61
N ALA A 132 19.98 5.78 -16.78
CA ALA A 132 21.19 5.26 -17.44
C ALA A 132 21.20 3.71 -17.56
N GLY A 133 20.04 3.10 -17.84
CA GLY A 133 19.90 1.65 -17.94
C GLY A 133 19.82 0.91 -16.60
N GLN A 134 19.93 1.63 -15.48
CA GLN A 134 19.89 1.07 -14.13
C GLN A 134 18.50 1.24 -13.52
N GLN A 135 17.86 0.13 -13.15
CA GLN A 135 16.59 0.13 -12.44
C GLN A 135 16.80 0.49 -10.96
N MET A 136 15.97 1.40 -10.46
CA MET A 136 16.01 1.87 -9.08
C MET A 136 14.60 2.21 -8.57
N MET A 137 14.36 2.07 -7.27
CA MET A 137 13.07 2.40 -6.65
C MET A 137 13.25 3.49 -5.60
N PHE A 138 12.45 4.54 -5.72
CA PHE A 138 12.33 5.60 -4.72
C PHE A 138 11.15 5.33 -3.80
N CYS A 139 11.29 5.77 -2.56
CA CYS A 139 10.20 5.86 -1.59
C CYS A 139 9.97 7.34 -1.25
N GLY A 140 8.74 7.79 -1.42
CA GLY A 140 8.27 9.09 -0.93
C GLY A 140 7.42 8.90 0.31
N ILE A 141 7.80 9.53 1.41
CA ILE A 141 7.06 9.50 2.68
C ILE A 141 6.45 10.88 2.90
N ARG A 142 5.12 10.99 2.77
CA ARG A 142 4.38 12.22 3.08
C ARG A 142 4.20 12.32 4.59
N MET A 143 4.71 13.39 5.18
CA MET A 143 4.56 13.72 6.59
C MET A 143 3.35 14.61 6.82
N LYS A 144 2.84 14.64 8.06
CA LYS A 144 1.83 15.62 8.50
C LYS A 144 2.26 17.03 8.13
N GLY A 145 1.36 17.76 7.46
CA GLY A 145 1.66 19.08 6.89
C GLY A 145 2.05 19.04 5.40
N GLY A 146 2.07 17.85 4.78
CA GLY A 146 2.19 17.67 3.33
C GLY A 146 3.61 17.65 2.77
N PHE A 147 4.64 17.82 3.61
CA PHE A 147 6.04 17.70 3.17
C PHE A 147 6.36 16.25 2.83
N VAL A 148 7.03 16.02 1.69
CA VAL A 148 7.41 14.68 1.23
C VAL A 148 8.90 14.48 1.42
N VAL A 149 9.26 13.48 2.22
CA VAL A 149 10.64 13.07 2.45
C VAL A 149 11.01 11.95 1.48
N VAL A 150 12.15 12.09 0.82
CA VAL A 150 12.71 11.11 -0.11
C VAL A 150 14.14 10.80 0.34
N GLY A 151 14.53 9.53 0.27
CA GLY A 151 15.90 9.07 0.54
C GLY A 151 16.64 8.57 -0.69
N LYS A 152 17.79 7.94 -0.47
CA LYS A 152 18.49 7.21 -1.54
C LYS A 152 17.60 6.08 -2.06
N PRO A 153 17.52 5.87 -3.39
CA PRO A 153 16.72 4.77 -3.92
C PRO A 153 17.36 3.42 -3.61
N SER A 154 16.58 2.35 -3.68
CA SER A 154 17.15 1.01 -3.84
C SER A 154 17.66 0.83 -5.27
N VAL A 155 18.76 0.12 -5.46
CA VAL A 155 19.37 -0.11 -6.77
C VAL A 155 19.63 -1.60 -6.94
N CYS A 156 19.43 -2.14 -8.14
CA CYS A 156 19.59 -3.56 -8.42
C CYS A 156 20.47 -3.79 -9.64
N ILE A 157 21.69 -4.30 -9.44
CA ILE A 157 22.70 -4.44 -10.49
C ILE A 157 22.21 -5.37 -11.62
N ASP A 158 21.49 -6.45 -11.28
CA ASP A 158 20.94 -7.41 -12.24
C ASP A 158 19.41 -7.36 -12.22
N PRO A 159 18.76 -6.83 -13.27
CA PRO A 159 17.31 -6.78 -13.38
C PRO A 159 16.61 -8.13 -13.20
N ALA A 160 17.26 -9.26 -13.50
CA ALA A 160 16.67 -10.59 -13.30
C ALA A 160 16.46 -10.91 -11.80
N ASN A 161 17.24 -10.28 -10.93
CA ASN A 161 17.14 -10.40 -9.48
C ASN A 161 16.23 -9.33 -8.85
N TRP A 162 15.56 -8.51 -9.66
CA TRP A 162 14.64 -7.49 -9.15
C TRP A 162 13.46 -8.11 -8.38
N ARG A 163 13.19 -7.59 -7.19
CA ARG A 163 12.01 -7.93 -6.38
C ARG A 163 11.45 -6.65 -5.79
N ASP A 164 10.20 -6.31 -6.12
CA ASP A 164 9.57 -5.07 -5.65
C ASP A 164 9.56 -4.97 -4.13
N GLU A 165 9.27 -6.06 -3.42
CA GLU A 165 9.27 -6.10 -1.95
C GLU A 165 10.62 -5.69 -1.34
N ILE A 166 11.73 -6.12 -1.95
CA ILE A 166 13.08 -5.76 -1.51
C ILE A 166 13.35 -4.28 -1.82
N GLY A 167 12.98 -3.84 -3.02
CA GLY A 167 13.11 -2.44 -3.42
C GLY A 167 12.34 -1.49 -2.50
N GLN A 168 11.10 -1.83 -2.18
CA GLN A 168 10.24 -1.06 -1.28
C GLN A 168 10.85 -0.98 0.10
N LYS A 169 11.29 -2.11 0.66
CA LYS A 169 11.92 -2.14 1.97
C LYS A 169 13.18 -1.27 2.03
N VAL A 170 14.12 -1.46 1.11
CA VAL A 170 15.39 -0.72 1.11
C VAL A 170 15.17 0.78 0.90
N SER A 171 14.32 1.15 -0.06
CA SER A 171 14.04 2.56 -0.35
C SER A 171 13.26 3.24 0.78
N PHE A 172 12.32 2.55 1.43
CA PHE A 172 11.63 3.04 2.62
C PHE A 172 12.59 3.28 3.77
N GLU A 173 13.46 2.32 4.08
CA GLU A 173 14.45 2.48 5.15
C GLU A 173 15.35 3.69 4.89
N ASN A 174 15.82 3.87 3.66
CA ASN A 174 16.64 5.03 3.27
C ASN A 174 15.89 6.36 3.44
N ALA A 175 14.63 6.44 3.00
CA ALA A 175 13.81 7.64 3.17
C ALA A 175 13.49 7.92 4.64
N PHE A 176 13.19 6.90 5.43
CA PHE A 176 12.90 7.01 6.85
C PHE A 176 14.08 7.56 7.64
N GLN A 177 15.32 7.17 7.30
CA GLN A 177 16.52 7.70 7.94
C GLN A 177 16.69 9.21 7.75
N GLU A 178 16.25 9.79 6.63
CA GLU A 178 16.32 11.23 6.41
C GLU A 178 15.35 12.00 7.33
N ILE A 179 14.25 11.37 7.76
CA ILE A 179 13.27 12.01 8.66
C ILE A 179 13.88 12.31 10.03
N TYR A 180 14.78 11.47 10.55
CA TYR A 180 15.46 11.74 11.82
C TYR A 180 16.19 13.08 11.83
N LYS A 181 16.88 13.43 10.72
CA LYS A 181 17.60 14.70 10.61
C LYS A 181 16.63 15.89 10.64
N LEU A 182 15.51 15.76 9.93
CA LEU A 182 14.48 16.80 9.87
C LEU A 182 13.78 16.99 11.22
N GLU A 183 13.46 15.89 11.92
CA GLU A 183 12.86 15.95 13.25
C GLU A 183 13.84 16.49 14.29
N ALA A 184 15.14 16.20 14.16
CA ALA A 184 16.17 16.78 15.01
C ALA A 184 16.24 18.29 14.83
N TYR A 185 16.31 18.75 13.59
CA TYR A 185 16.25 20.18 13.27
C TYR A 185 14.99 20.83 13.84
N ARG A 186 13.81 20.25 13.58
CA ARG A 186 12.53 20.76 14.09
C ARG A 186 12.53 20.88 15.60
N THR A 187 12.99 19.84 16.30
CA THR A 187 12.94 19.78 17.78
C THR A 187 13.89 20.80 18.40
N VAL A 188 15.13 20.88 17.90
CA VAL A 188 16.14 21.84 18.39
C VAL A 188 15.69 23.28 18.18
N CYS A 189 15.14 23.61 17.00
CA CYS A 189 14.66 24.96 16.73
C CYS A 189 13.43 25.37 17.57
N THR A 190 12.63 24.41 18.05
CA THR A 190 11.45 24.71 18.89
C THR A 190 11.75 24.85 20.38
N THR A 191 12.97 24.54 20.82
CA THR A 191 13.36 24.63 22.24
C THR A 191 14.00 25.98 22.62
N GLU A 192 13.98 26.96 21.72
CA GLU A 192 14.58 28.29 21.91
C GLU A 192 13.56 29.42 22.16
N ASP A 193 12.26 29.10 22.30
CA ASP A 193 11.18 30.01 22.71
C ASP A 193 10.59 29.62 24.09
#